data_AF-A0A0C9SBF9-F1
#
_entry.id   AF-A0A0C9SBF9-F1
#
_cell.length_a   1.000
_cell.length_b   1.000
_cell.length_c   1.000
_cell.angle_alpha   90.00
_cell.angle_beta   90.00
_cell.angle_gamma   90.00
#
_symmetry.space_group_name_H-M   'P 1'
#
loop_
_entity.id
_entity.type
_entity.pdbx_description
1 polymer ?
#
loop_
_entity_poly.entity_id
_entity_poly.type
_entity_poly.pdbx_seq_one_letter_code
_entity_poly.pdbx_strand_id
1 'polypeptide(L)' 'QEQQLSMKCLDDNGYDYDKCQHYFDNFKACKGFWVGVMRERRRNGIKPALPPPEEREAIKAEHLKRQSRKT' A
#
# COMPACT_ATOMS: atom_id res chain seq x y z
N GLN A 1 -8.88 1.06 2.06
CA GLN A 1 -8.81 2.14 1.05
C GLN A 1 -8.59 1.57 -0.35
N GLU A 2 -7.37 1.22 -0.79
CA GLU A 2 -7.15 0.72 -2.17
C GLU A 2 -8.02 -0.48 -2.56
N GLN A 3 -8.21 -1.45 -1.66
CA GLN A 3 -9.09 -2.60 -1.91
C GLN A 3 -10.55 -2.19 -2.18
N GLN A 4 -11.05 -1.18 -1.48
CA GLN A 4 -12.42 -0.72 -1.67
C GLN A 4 -12.57 0.01 -3.00
N LEU A 5 -11.54 0.75 -3.44
CA LEU A 5 -11.53 1.40 -4.74
C LEU A 5 -11.50 0.38 -5.88
N SER A 6 -10.70 -0.69 -5.74
CA SER A 6 -10.67 -1.76 -6.75
C SER A 6 -12.00 -2.51 -6.85
N MET A 7 -12.67 -2.77 -5.72
CA MET A 7 -14.00 -3.40 -5.74
C MET A 7 -15.06 -2.46 -6.32
N LYS A 8 -15.04 -1.18 -5.93
CA LYS A 8 -15.95 -0.18 -6.50
C LYS A 8 -15.80 -0.04 -8.00
N CYS A 9 -14.57 -0.03 -8.51
CA CYS A 9 -14.34 0.02 -9.95
C CYS A 9 -14.98 -1.18 -10.66
N LEU A 10 -14.86 -2.39 -10.10
CA LEU A 10 -15.50 -3.58 -10.67
C LEU A 10 -17.02 -3.45 -10.68
N ASP A 11 -17.62 -3.00 -9.58
CA ASP A 11 -19.07 -2.79 -9.49
C ASP A 11 -19.56 -1.76 -10.52
N ASP A 12 -18.83 -0.65 -10.70
CA ASP A 12 -19.16 0.43 -11.64
C ASP A 12 -18.96 0.01 -13.12
N ASN A 13 -18.09 -0.95 -13.40
CA ASN A 13 -17.71 -1.37 -14.76
C ASN A 13 -18.25 -2.75 -15.16
N GLY A 14 -19.18 -3.32 -14.40
CA GLY A 14 -19.77 -4.63 -14.72
C GLY A 14 -18.76 -5.77 -14.63
N TYR A 15 -17.84 -5.71 -13.68
CA TYR A 15 -16.77 -6.69 -13.44
C TYR A 15 -15.78 -6.83 -14.62
N ASP A 16 -15.65 -5.77 -15.41
CA ASP A 16 -14.60 -5.65 -16.43
C ASP A 16 -13.25 -5.33 -15.76
N TYR A 17 -12.41 -6.36 -15.60
CA TYR A 17 -11.14 -6.27 -14.90
C TYR A 17 -10.12 -5.37 -15.62
N ASP A 18 -10.17 -5.32 -16.95
CA ASP A 18 -9.20 -4.56 -17.75
C ASP A 18 -9.35 -3.05 -17.50
N LYS A 19 -10.59 -2.58 -17.30
CA LYS A 19 -10.88 -1.18 -16.93
C LYS A 19 -10.40 -0.80 -15.53
N CYS A 20 -10.15 -1.78 -14.68
CA CYS A 20 -9.79 -1.57 -13.27
C CYS A 20 -8.32 -1.84 -12.95
N GLN A 21 -7.49 -2.09 -13.98
CA GLN A 21 -6.09 -2.47 -13.83
C GLN A 21 -5.30 -1.50 -12.94
N HIS A 22 -5.49 -0.18 -13.11
CA HIS A 22 -4.80 0.82 -12.30
C HIS A 22 -5.11 0.70 -10.80
N TYR A 23 -6.37 0.42 -10.43
CA TYR A 23 -6.76 0.23 -9.03
C TYR A 23 -6.12 -1.03 -8.45
N PHE A 24 -6.00 -2.10 -9.23
CA PHE A 24 -5.30 -3.31 -8.79
C PHE A 24 -3.81 -3.06 -8.59
N ASP A 25 -3.18 -2.29 -9.47
CA ASP A 25 -1.76 -1.98 -9.35
C ASP A 25 -1.48 -1.10 -8.14
N ASN A 26 -2.35 -0.12 -7.85
CA ASN A 26 -2.28 0.67 -6.61
C ASN A 26 -2.48 -0.22 -5.37
N PHE A 27 -3.44 -1.14 -5.38
CA PHE A 27 -3.64 -2.09 -4.28
C PHE A 27 -2.42 -2.99 -4.07
N LYS A 28 -1.83 -3.54 -5.14
CA LYS A 28 -0.61 -4.35 -5.09
C LYS A 28 0.56 -3.54 -4.52
N ALA A 29 0.76 -2.32 -4.98
CA ALA A 29 1.81 -1.42 -4.50
C ALA A 29 1.65 -1.13 -3.00
N CYS A 30 0.43 -0.79 -2.56
CA CYS A 30 0.12 -0.56 -1.16
C CYS A 30 0.40 -1.79 -0.28
N LYS A 31 -0.04 -2.97 -0.72
CA LYS A 31 0.23 -4.23 -0.01
C LYS A 31 1.73 -4.53 0.05
N GLY A 32 2.43 -4.36 -1.07
CA GLY A 32 3.89 -4.57 -1.15
C GLY A 32 4.67 -3.65 -0.22
N PHE A 33 4.30 -2.37 -0.16
CA PHE A 33 4.87 -1.39 0.76
C PHE A 33 4.76 -1.84 2.22
N TRP A 34 3.56 -2.17 2.68
CA TRP A 34 3.35 -2.59 4.07
C TRP A 34 4.02 -3.92 4.41
N VAL A 35 4.04 -4.87 3.47
CA VAL A 35 4.81 -6.11 3.64
C VAL A 35 6.29 -5.83 3.81
N GLY A 36 6.85 -4.88 3.05
CA GLY A 36 8.23 -4.41 3.22
C GLY A 36 8.48 -3.85 4.62
N VAL A 37 7.62 -2.93 5.08
CA VAL A 37 7.71 -2.34 6.43
C VAL A 37 7.65 -3.41 7.51
N MET A 38 6.72 -4.36 7.41
CA MET A 38 6.61 -5.45 8.37
C MET A 38 7.86 -6.32 8.42
N ARG A 39 8.47 -6.62 7.27
CA ARG A 39 9.71 -7.40 7.19
C ARG A 39 10.88 -6.67 7.84
N GLU A 40 11.00 -5.36 7.60
CA GLU A 40 12.05 -4.52 8.20
C GLU A 40 11.90 -4.43 9.72
N ARG A 41 10.68 -4.14 10.21
CA ARG A 41 10.40 -4.10 11.66
C ARG A 41 10.71 -5.44 12.34
N ARG A 42 10.32 -6.57 11.71
CA ARG A 42 10.66 -7.91 12.22
C ARG A 42 12.16 -8.15 12.29
N ARG A 43 12.92 -7.75 11.26
CA ARG A 43 14.39 -7.88 11.24
C ARG A 43 15.03 -7.06 12.37
N ASN A 44 14.46 -5.90 12.69
CA ASN A 44 14.94 -5.01 13.75
C ASN A 44 14.38 -5.36 15.15
N GLY A 45 13.60 -6.45 15.29
CA GLY A 45 13.01 -6.84 16.57
C GLY A 45 11.88 -5.92 17.08
N ILE A 46 11.37 -5.01 16.24
CA ILE A 46 10.33 -4.03 16.61
C ILE A 46 8.95 -4.70 16.62
N LYS A 47 8.20 -4.54 17.71
CA LYS A 47 6.83 -5.04 17.86
C LYS A 47 5.87 -3.88 18.20
N PRO A 48 4.64 -3.86 17.63
CA PRO A 48 4.11 -4.82 16.66
C PRO A 48 4.78 -4.72 15.28
N ALA A 49 4.79 -5.84 14.55
CA ALA A 49 5.36 -5.90 13.20
C ALA A 49 4.55 -5.06 12.21
N LEU A 50 3.22 -5.03 12.35
CA LEU A 50 2.37 -4.06 11.65
C LEU A 50 2.38 -2.76 12.44
N PRO A 51 2.77 -1.62 11.85
CA PRO A 51 2.80 -0.35 12.55
C PRO A 51 1.38 0.09 12.97
N PRO A 52 1.24 0.67 14.17
CA PRO A 52 -0.02 1.21 14.66
C PRO A 52 -0.40 2.48 13.88
N PRO A 53 -1.69 2.87 13.84
CA PRO A 53 -2.18 3.96 12.98
C PRO A 53 -1.41 5.27 13.09
N GLU A 54 -0.99 5.65 14.29
CA GLU A 54 -0.24 6.88 14.60
C GLU A 54 1.13 6.95 13.90
N GLU A 55 1.76 5.81 13.63
CA GLU A 55 3.06 5.77 12.94
C GLU A 55 2.90 5.74 11.41
N ARG A 56 1.72 5.37 10.90
CA ARG A 56 1.54 5.03 9.48
C ARG A 56 1.77 6.22 8.56
N GLU A 57 1.34 7.41 8.95
CA GLU A 57 1.48 8.62 8.12
C GLU A 57 2.95 9.00 7.95
N ALA A 58 3.72 9.00 9.04
CA ALA A 58 5.15 9.29 9.01
C ALA A 58 5.92 8.28 8.14
N ILE A 59 5.65 6.98 8.30
CA ILE A 59 6.31 5.92 7.51
C ILE A 59 6.00 6.09 6.00
N LYS A 60 4.75 6.43 5.65
CA LYS A 60 4.36 6.70 4.26
C LYS A 60 5.07 7.93 3.71
N ALA A 61 5.11 9.04 4.46
CA ALA A 61 5.72 10.29 4.02
C ALA A 61 7.23 10.11 3.74
N GLU A 62 7.94 9.45 4.65
CA GLU A 62 9.36 9.15 4.46
C GLU A 62 9.60 8.20 3.28
N HIS A 63 8.72 7.23 3.06
CA HIS A 63 8.79 6.35 1.90
C HIS A 63 8.63 7.12 0.58
N LEU A 64 7.63 8.01 0.49
CA LEU A 64 7.40 8.84 -0.70
C LEU A 64 8.55 9.80 -0.97
N LYS A 65 9.09 10.43 0.09
CA LYS A 65 10.29 11.28 0.02
C LYS A 65 11.52 10.52 -0.44
N ARG A 66 11.66 9.24 -0.06
CA ARG A 66 12.74 8.37 -0.55
C ARG A 66 12.55 8.00 -2.02
N GLN A 67 11.31 7.82 -2.49
CA GLN A 67 11.03 7.55 -3.90
C GLN A 67 11.31 8.77 -4.78
N SER A 68 10.93 9.98 -4.36
CA SER A 68 11.17 11.21 -5.14
C SER A 68 12.66 11.54 -5.31
N ARG A 69 13.51 11.10 -4.38
CA ARG A 69 14.98 11.26 -4.47
C ARG A 69 15.67 10.26 -5.41
N LYS A 70 14.95 9.23 -5.86
CA LYS A 70 15.46 8.17 -6.75
C LYS A 70 15.06 8.38 -8.22
N THR A 71 14.23 9.38 -8.49
CA THR A 71 13.81 9.80 -9.83
C THR A 71 14.66 11.01 -10.22
#